data_AF-A0A850HVS1-F1
#
_entry.id   AF-A0A850HVS1-F1
#
_cell.length_a   1.000
_cell.length_b   1.000
_cell.length_c   1.000
_cell.angle_alpha   90.00
_cell.angle_beta   90.00
_cell.angle_gamma   90.00
#
_symmetry.space_group_name_H-M   'P 1'
#
loop_
_entity.id
_entity.type
_entity.pdbx_description
1 polymer ?
#
loop_
_entity_poly.entity_id
_entity_poly.type
_entity_poly.pdbx_seq_one_letter_code
_entity_poly.pdbx_strand_id
1 'polypeptide(L)'
;MSLERFQEETVHAAVTALTRASRRFLIADEVGLGKTVSARAIAAELQKTRGARLNIVYLCPNLGIAAQNLTKLQALAPGWEKPEDRLSLVLQERSRRGGSDFGIYCYTPDTSLPGWKAGQRTGRVVERSLIAALLCDLTPRLWRDLRSVERARQAAGKSGWFPADPSDPPAHLKRPFQAALRDVMKLGGKPLDDGLTDWFRQPKNDTQELILRARAALVLAVNLLRIDGHL
;
A
#
# COMPACT_ATOMS: atom_id res chain seq x y z
N MET A 1 1.04 -16.73 -26.30
CA MET A 1 -0.35 -16.25 -26.44
C MET A 1 -0.36 -15.31 -27.62
N SER A 2 -1.15 -15.60 -28.66
CA SER A 2 -1.31 -14.68 -29.78
C SER A 2 -2.16 -13.50 -29.34
N LEU A 3 -1.76 -12.29 -29.70
CA LEU A 3 -2.62 -11.11 -29.60
C LEU A 3 -3.46 -11.03 -30.88
N GLU A 4 -4.65 -10.44 -30.77
CA GLU A 4 -5.39 -10.01 -31.94
C GLU A 4 -4.75 -8.75 -32.54
N ARG A 5 -4.88 -8.52 -33.85
CA ARG A 5 -4.25 -7.38 -34.54
C ARG A 5 -4.54 -6.03 -33.87
N PHE A 6 -5.78 -5.79 -33.45
CA PHE A 6 -6.14 -4.54 -32.77
C PHE A 6 -5.45 -4.40 -31.40
N GLN A 7 -5.20 -5.52 -30.71
CA GLN A 7 -4.48 -5.53 -29.43
C GLN A 7 -2.99 -5.26 -29.66
N GLU A 8 -2.40 -5.78 -30.74
CA GLU A 8 -1.01 -5.45 -31.14
C GLU A 8 -0.84 -3.97 -31.42
N GLU A 9 -1.75 -3.37 -32.20
CA GLU A 9 -1.75 -1.93 -32.48
C GLU A 9 -1.91 -1.10 -31.19
N THR A 10 -2.78 -1.54 -30.28
CA THR A 10 -2.96 -0.93 -28.96
C THR A 10 -1.68 -0.99 -28.12
N VAL A 11 -1.02 -2.15 -28.09
CA VAL A 11 0.24 -2.35 -27.35
C VAL A 11 1.33 -1.43 -27.90
N HIS A 12 1.48 -1.39 -29.23
CA HIS A 12 2.46 -0.54 -29.89
C HIS A 12 2.23 0.94 -29.59
N ALA A 13 0.99 1.42 -29.70
CA ALA A 13 0.63 2.80 -29.39
C ALA A 13 0.92 3.15 -27.92
N ALA A 14 0.52 2.28 -26.99
CA ALA A 14 0.73 2.50 -25.55
C ALA A 14 2.22 2.51 -25.18
N VAL A 15 3.01 1.55 -25.67
CA VAL A 15 4.46 1.48 -25.40
C VAL A 15 5.17 2.71 -25.97
N THR A 16 4.85 3.11 -27.20
CA THR A 16 5.41 4.31 -27.83
C THR A 16 5.11 5.56 -27.01
N ALA A 17 3.85 5.73 -26.60
CA ALA A 17 3.44 6.88 -25.79
C ALA A 17 4.16 6.89 -24.43
N LEU A 18 4.20 5.75 -23.73
CA LEU A 18 4.76 5.62 -22.38
C LEU A 18 6.30 5.68 -22.32
N THR A 19 6.97 5.53 -23.46
CA THR A 19 8.43 5.61 -23.56
C THR A 19 8.90 6.96 -24.12
N ARG A 20 8.12 7.61 -24.99
CA ARG A 20 8.58 8.79 -25.74
C ARG A 20 7.82 10.08 -25.46
N ALA A 21 6.57 10.02 -25.03
CA ALA A 21 5.69 11.20 -25.07
C ALA A 21 5.02 11.54 -23.73
N SER A 22 4.50 10.54 -23.01
CA SER A 22 3.63 10.75 -21.84
C SER A 22 3.90 9.74 -20.75
N ARG A 23 3.60 10.12 -19.51
CA ARG A 23 3.60 9.21 -18.36
C ARG A 23 2.26 8.49 -18.16
N ARG A 24 1.26 8.80 -18.98
CA ARG A 24 -0.12 8.31 -18.84
C ARG A 24 -0.68 7.94 -20.22
N PHE A 25 -1.41 6.84 -20.29
CA PHE A 25 -2.08 6.36 -21.48
C PHE A 25 -3.43 5.75 -21.09
N LEU A 26 -4.48 6.01 -21.88
CA LEU A 26 -5.83 5.51 -21.66
C LEU A 26 -6.22 4.57 -22.80
N ILE A 27 -6.66 3.35 -22.47
CA ILE A 27 -7.21 2.39 -23.42
C ILE A 27 -8.73 2.42 -23.29
N ALA A 28 -9.42 2.76 -24.38
CA ALA A 28 -10.86 3.02 -24.40
C ALA A 28 -11.63 2.05 -25.31
N ASP A 29 -11.30 0.75 -25.29
CA ASP A 29 -12.03 -0.22 -26.14
C ASP A 29 -13.42 -0.56 -25.56
N GLU A 30 -14.18 -1.41 -26.24
CA GLU A 30 -15.42 -1.99 -25.70
C GLU A 30 -15.19 -3.03 -24.60
N VAL A 31 -16.25 -3.32 -23.84
CA VAL A 31 -16.25 -4.35 -22.80
C VAL A 31 -16.05 -5.72 -23.47
N GLY A 32 -15.18 -6.56 -22.89
CA GLY A 32 -14.92 -7.91 -23.41
C GLY A 32 -13.77 -8.02 -24.41
N LEU A 33 -13.27 -6.91 -24.97
CA LEU A 33 -12.16 -6.92 -25.96
C LEU A 33 -10.76 -7.24 -25.41
N GLY A 34 -10.68 -7.72 -24.17
CA GLY A 34 -9.42 -8.23 -23.63
C GLY A 34 -8.43 -7.16 -23.13
N LYS A 35 -8.90 -6.01 -22.60
CA LYS A 35 -8.00 -4.94 -22.08
C LYS A 35 -6.93 -5.44 -21.11
N THR A 36 -7.24 -6.43 -20.27
CA THR A 36 -6.27 -7.03 -19.34
C THR A 36 -5.16 -7.78 -20.09
N VAL A 37 -5.46 -8.39 -21.24
CA VAL A 37 -4.48 -9.02 -22.12
C VAL A 37 -3.58 -7.96 -22.76
N SER A 38 -4.15 -6.86 -23.26
CA SER A 38 -3.39 -5.72 -23.79
C SER A 38 -2.50 -5.10 -22.71
N ALA A 39 -3.02 -4.86 -21.50
CA ALA A 39 -2.26 -4.34 -20.37
C ALA A 39 -1.08 -5.23 -19.98
N ARG A 40 -1.28 -6.55 -20.02
CA ARG A 40 -0.23 -7.53 -19.77
C ARG A 40 0.89 -7.46 -20.81
N ALA A 41 0.53 -7.39 -22.09
CA ALA A 41 1.49 -7.29 -23.19
C ALA A 41 2.27 -5.95 -23.14
N ILE A 42 1.59 -4.84 -22.82
CA ILE A 42 2.24 -3.54 -22.59
C ILE A 42 3.28 -3.63 -21.49
N ALA A 43 2.92 -4.24 -20.35
CA ALA A 43 3.86 -4.40 -19.23
C ALA A 43 5.09 -5.23 -19.64
N ALA A 44 4.88 -6.32 -20.39
CA ALA A 44 5.97 -7.15 -20.91
C ALA A 44 6.92 -6.36 -21.81
N GLU A 45 6.39 -5.60 -22.77
CA GLU A 45 7.20 -4.80 -23.70
C GLU A 45 7.91 -3.62 -23.01
N LEU A 46 7.26 -2.98 -22.02
CA LEU A 46 7.91 -1.94 -21.22
C LEU A 46 9.06 -2.49 -20.37
N GLN A 47 8.91 -3.68 -19.80
CA GLN A 47 9.98 -4.33 -19.04
C GLN A 47 11.18 -4.63 -19.95
N LYS A 48 10.94 -5.22 -21.13
CA LYS A 48 12.00 -5.47 -22.12
C LYS A 48 12.70 -4.20 -22.56
N THR A 49 11.93 -3.15 -22.86
CA THR A 49 12.46 -1.86 -23.32
C THR A 49 13.31 -1.17 -22.26
N ARG A 50 12.94 -1.29 -20.98
CA ARG A 50 13.63 -0.62 -19.87
C ARG A 50 14.76 -1.45 -19.27
N GLY A 51 14.77 -2.78 -19.48
CA GLY A 51 15.77 -3.69 -18.91
C GLY A 51 15.78 -3.74 -17.38
N ALA A 52 14.69 -3.30 -16.74
CA ALA A 52 14.58 -3.21 -15.29
C ALA A 52 13.26 -3.84 -14.82
N ARG A 53 13.27 -4.37 -13.60
CA ARG A 53 12.07 -4.96 -12.97
C ARG A 53 10.91 -3.96 -13.00
N LEU A 54 9.73 -4.41 -13.41
CA LEU A 54 8.54 -3.58 -13.50
C LEU A 54 7.55 -3.89 -12.37
N ASN A 55 7.25 -2.86 -11.57
CA ASN A 55 6.22 -2.94 -10.53
C ASN A 55 4.85 -2.52 -11.08
N ILE A 56 3.92 -3.46 -11.19
CA ILE A 56 2.55 -3.26 -11.69
C ILE A 56 1.61 -3.05 -10.51
N VAL A 57 0.91 -1.93 -10.50
CA VAL A 57 -0.13 -1.64 -9.51
C VAL A 57 -1.49 -1.67 -10.20
N TYR A 58 -2.32 -2.65 -9.85
CA TYR A 58 -3.67 -2.83 -10.37
C TYR A 58 -4.69 -2.33 -9.33
N LEU A 59 -5.43 -1.29 -9.71
CA LEU A 59 -6.53 -0.73 -8.90
C LEU A 59 -7.85 -1.25 -9.43
N CYS A 60 -8.64 -1.93 -8.59
CA CYS A 60 -9.94 -2.46 -8.96
C CYS A 60 -11.05 -1.96 -8.03
N PRO A 61 -12.31 -1.87 -8.50
CA PRO A 61 -13.44 -1.47 -7.65
C PRO A 61 -13.83 -2.56 -6.64
N ASN A 62 -13.55 -3.84 -6.93
CA ASN A 62 -13.86 -4.97 -6.06
C ASN A 62 -12.82 -6.10 -6.23
N LEU A 63 -12.39 -6.72 -5.12
CA LEU A 63 -11.46 -7.85 -5.09
C LEU A 63 -12.04 -9.11 -5.76
N GLY A 64 -13.37 -9.30 -5.76
CA GLY A 64 -14.01 -10.45 -6.42
C GLY A 64 -13.80 -10.46 -7.93
N ILE A 65 -13.98 -9.30 -8.59
CA ILE A 65 -13.68 -9.12 -10.03
C ILE A 65 -12.16 -9.11 -10.26
N ALA A 66 -11.39 -8.67 -9.27
CA ALA A 66 -9.95 -8.65 -9.34
C ALA A 66 -9.35 -10.04 -9.50
N ALA A 67 -9.87 -11.06 -8.81
CA ALA A 67 -9.30 -12.41 -8.85
C ALA A 67 -9.13 -12.94 -10.28
N GLN A 68 -10.16 -12.82 -11.12
CA GLN A 68 -10.12 -13.29 -12.52
C GLN A 68 -9.17 -12.48 -13.40
N ASN A 69 -9.13 -11.15 -13.22
CA ASN A 69 -8.20 -10.29 -13.97
C ASN A 69 -6.77 -10.44 -13.48
N LEU A 70 -6.58 -10.71 -12.19
CA LEU A 70 -5.29 -10.89 -11.56
C LEU A 70 -4.64 -12.18 -12.05
N THR A 71 -5.39 -13.27 -12.22
CA THR A 71 -4.87 -14.51 -12.84
C THR A 71 -4.25 -14.24 -14.21
N LYS A 72 -4.88 -13.38 -15.02
CA LYS A 72 -4.34 -13.01 -16.35
C LYS A 72 -3.02 -12.25 -16.23
N LEU A 73 -2.91 -11.34 -15.26
CA LEU A 73 -1.68 -10.57 -14.98
C LEU A 73 -0.59 -11.43 -14.35
N GLN A 74 -0.95 -12.35 -13.45
CA GLN A 74 -0.04 -13.30 -12.78
C GLN A 74 0.72 -14.18 -13.78
N ALA A 75 0.20 -14.38 -14.99
CA ALA A 75 0.93 -15.04 -16.06
C ALA A 75 2.26 -14.35 -16.44
N LEU A 76 2.47 -13.06 -16.08
CA LEU A 76 3.75 -12.38 -16.23
C LEU A 76 4.81 -12.83 -15.21
N ALA A 77 4.38 -13.38 -14.09
CA ALA A 77 5.25 -13.84 -13.01
C ALA A 77 4.83 -15.25 -12.58
N PRO A 78 5.16 -16.29 -13.36
CA PRO A 78 4.89 -17.68 -12.97
C PRO A 78 5.55 -18.02 -11.63
N GLY A 79 4.83 -18.66 -10.72
CA GLY A 79 5.34 -18.99 -9.37
C GLY A 79 5.30 -17.82 -8.37
N TRP A 80 4.68 -16.70 -8.75
CA TRP A 80 4.53 -15.55 -7.89
C TRP A 80 3.40 -15.76 -6.87
N GLU A 81 3.76 -15.80 -5.59
CA GLU A 81 2.80 -15.83 -4.48
C GLU A 81 1.94 -14.56 -4.51
N LYS A 82 0.63 -14.71 -4.35
CA LYS A 82 -0.30 -13.57 -4.32
C LYS A 82 0.11 -12.63 -3.17
N PRO A 83 0.48 -11.37 -3.44
CA PRO A 83 0.93 -10.41 -2.45
C PRO A 83 -0.29 -9.95 -1.67
N GLU A 84 -0.04 -9.30 -0.54
CA GLU A 84 -1.11 -8.71 0.23
C GLU A 84 -1.92 -7.69 -0.58
N ASP A 85 -3.25 -7.85 -0.53
CA ASP A 85 -4.26 -7.06 -1.26
C ASP A 85 -4.39 -5.60 -0.75
N ARG A 86 -3.37 -5.04 -0.07
CA ARG A 86 -3.41 -3.71 0.59
C ARG A 86 -2.08 -2.97 0.51
N LEU A 87 -2.12 -1.73 -0.01
CA LEU A 87 -0.95 -0.84 -0.18
C LEU A 87 -0.16 -0.64 1.12
N SER A 88 -0.86 -0.58 2.26
CA SER A 88 -0.28 -0.36 3.58
C SER A 88 0.64 -1.49 4.05
N LEU A 89 0.51 -2.70 3.51
CA LEU A 89 1.23 -3.89 3.98
C LEU A 89 2.29 -4.42 3.02
N VAL A 90 2.24 -3.99 1.76
CA VAL A 90 3.27 -4.26 0.74
C VAL A 90 4.67 -3.80 1.17
N LEU A 91 4.74 -2.94 2.18
CA LEU A 91 5.97 -2.46 2.81
C LEU A 91 6.70 -3.48 3.70
N GLN A 92 5.98 -4.45 4.26
CA GLN A 92 6.57 -5.49 5.11
C GLN A 92 7.35 -6.50 4.28
N GLU A 93 6.77 -6.85 3.14
CA GLU A 93 7.41 -7.68 2.14
C GLU A 93 8.25 -6.77 1.25
N ARG A 94 9.49 -6.50 1.66
CA ARG A 94 10.58 -6.43 0.67
C ARG A 94 10.45 -7.74 -0.08
N SER A 95 9.68 -7.76 -1.17
CA SER A 95 9.27 -8.97 -1.86
C SER A 95 10.49 -9.85 -1.90
N ARG A 96 10.41 -11.06 -1.29
CA ARG A 96 11.44 -12.09 -1.41
C ARG A 96 11.98 -11.95 -2.83
N ARG A 97 13.27 -11.62 -2.95
CA ARG A 97 13.97 -11.38 -4.21
C ARG A 97 13.99 -12.70 -4.99
N GLY A 98 12.82 -13.16 -5.42
CA GLY A 98 12.62 -14.21 -6.39
C GLY A 98 12.75 -13.57 -7.74
N GLY A 99 13.51 -14.22 -8.63
CA GLY A 99 14.02 -13.70 -9.89
C GLY A 99 12.97 -13.44 -10.99
N SER A 100 11.79 -12.91 -10.64
CA SER A 100 10.84 -12.42 -11.64
C SER A 100 11.15 -10.97 -12.02
N ASP A 101 11.00 -10.67 -13.30
CA ASP A 101 11.11 -9.31 -13.83
C ASP A 101 9.89 -8.43 -13.49
N PHE A 102 8.90 -8.98 -12.78
CA PHE A 102 7.66 -8.30 -12.43
C PHE A 102 7.36 -8.41 -10.94
N GLY A 103 6.89 -7.30 -10.35
CA GLY A 103 6.18 -7.29 -9.06
C GLY A 103 4.76 -6.79 -9.29
N ILE A 104 3.75 -7.64 -9.12
CA ILE A 104 2.35 -7.25 -9.33
C ILE A 104 1.74 -6.84 -7.97
N TYR A 105 0.80 -5.91 -7.91
CA TYR A 105 0.15 -5.55 -6.66
C TYR A 105 -1.30 -5.21 -6.95
N CYS A 106 -2.23 -5.80 -6.22
CA CYS A 106 -3.67 -5.62 -6.43
C CYS A 106 -4.28 -4.88 -5.24
N TYR A 107 -5.00 -3.81 -5.53
CA TYR A 107 -5.60 -2.98 -4.49
C TYR A 107 -7.02 -2.59 -4.85
N THR A 108 -7.91 -2.58 -3.87
CA THR A 108 -9.18 -1.86 -3.98
C THR A 108 -9.12 -0.53 -3.22
N PRO A 109 -9.78 0.53 -3.70
CA PRO A 109 -9.91 1.79 -2.95
C PRO A 109 -10.47 1.56 -1.54
N ASP A 110 -11.46 0.67 -1.40
CA ASP A 110 -12.10 0.33 -0.12
C ASP A 110 -11.12 -0.25 0.92
N THR A 111 -10.05 -0.95 0.48
CA THR A 111 -9.10 -1.60 1.40
C THR A 111 -7.78 -0.83 1.54
N SER A 112 -7.42 -0.03 0.53
CA SER A 112 -6.09 0.56 0.39
C SER A 112 -6.07 2.08 0.58
N LEU A 113 -7.23 2.75 0.58
CA LEU A 113 -7.36 4.17 0.90
C LEU A 113 -8.20 4.35 2.18
N PRO A 114 -7.56 4.64 3.32
CA PRO A 114 -8.27 4.89 4.56
C PRO A 114 -9.22 6.09 4.41
N GLY A 115 -10.51 5.93 4.76
CA GLY A 115 -11.50 7.01 4.76
C GLY A 115 -12.37 7.14 3.50
N TRP A 116 -12.20 6.28 2.48
CA TRP A 116 -13.02 6.31 1.25
C TRP A 116 -14.51 5.94 1.46
N LYS A 117 -14.83 5.14 2.49
CA LYS A 117 -16.21 4.85 2.94
C LYS A 117 -16.38 5.15 4.42
N ALA A 118 -17.58 5.56 4.81
CA ALA A 118 -18.01 5.55 6.21
C ALA A 118 -18.09 4.10 6.70
N GLY A 119 -17.03 3.62 7.37
CA GLY A 119 -16.91 2.22 7.79
C GLY A 119 -15.75 2.00 8.78
N GLN A 120 -15.38 0.74 9.00
CA GLN A 120 -14.36 0.32 9.97
C GLN A 120 -13.04 1.10 9.80
N ARG A 121 -12.76 2.00 10.75
CA ARG A 121 -11.59 2.90 10.73
C ARG A 121 -10.27 2.22 11.09
N THR A 122 -10.33 1.03 11.69
CA THR A 122 -9.22 0.40 12.42
C THR A 122 -8.42 -0.64 11.63
N GLY A 123 -8.77 -0.91 10.36
CA GLY A 123 -7.99 -1.78 9.48
C GLY A 123 -7.92 -3.26 9.93
N ARG A 124 -7.01 -4.03 9.31
CA ARG A 124 -6.73 -5.44 9.67
C ARG A 124 -5.78 -5.53 10.87
N VAL A 125 -5.78 -6.68 11.54
CA VAL A 125 -4.86 -6.99 12.66
C VAL A 125 -3.41 -6.80 12.22
N VAL A 126 -3.03 -7.28 11.04
CA VAL A 126 -1.67 -7.15 10.49
C VAL A 126 -1.24 -5.68 10.32
N GLU A 127 -2.14 -4.80 9.85
CA GLU A 127 -1.86 -3.35 9.76
C GLU A 127 -1.63 -2.76 11.15
N ARG A 128 -2.48 -3.13 12.12
CA ARG A 128 -2.34 -2.64 13.49
C ARG A 128 -1.07 -3.15 14.16
N SER A 129 -0.64 -4.37 13.88
CA SER A 129 0.63 -4.90 14.39
C SER A 129 1.83 -4.14 13.85
N LEU A 130 1.85 -3.81 12.55
CA LEU A 130 2.92 -2.98 11.96
C LEU A 130 2.91 -1.55 12.51
N ILE A 131 1.72 -0.95 12.63
CA ILE A 131 1.56 0.39 13.22
C ILE A 131 2.04 0.38 14.67
N ALA A 132 1.70 -0.66 15.44
CA ALA A 132 2.16 -0.82 16.81
C ALA A 132 3.68 -0.89 16.90
N ALA A 133 4.32 -1.71 16.05
CA ALA A 133 5.78 -1.81 15.97
C ALA A 133 6.43 -0.45 15.69
N LEU A 134 5.92 0.29 14.70
CA LEU A 134 6.44 1.60 14.32
C LEU A 134 6.19 2.66 15.40
N LEU A 135 5.01 2.71 16.00
CA LEU A 135 4.69 3.69 17.06
C LEU A 135 5.42 3.40 18.38
N CYS A 136 5.61 2.12 18.72
CA CYS A 136 6.38 1.72 19.90
C CYS A 136 7.83 2.22 19.80
N ASP A 137 8.46 2.04 18.64
CA ASP A 137 9.83 2.46 18.36
C ASP A 137 9.97 3.99 18.22
N LEU A 138 9.10 4.62 17.42
CA LEU A 138 9.23 6.03 17.06
C LEU A 138 8.64 7.00 18.09
N THR A 139 7.68 6.53 18.90
CA THR A 139 6.94 7.37 19.85
C THR A 139 6.73 6.72 21.23
N PRO A 140 7.81 6.51 22.02
CA PRO A 140 7.71 5.83 23.31
C PRO A 140 6.77 6.51 24.33
N ARG A 141 6.62 7.85 24.30
CA ARG A 141 5.69 8.56 25.20
C ARG A 141 4.25 8.31 24.80
N LEU A 142 3.91 8.50 23.53
CA LEU A 142 2.58 8.16 23.02
C LEU A 142 2.25 6.69 23.28
N TRP A 143 3.21 5.79 23.08
CA TRP A 143 3.01 4.36 23.28
C TRP A 143 2.57 4.02 24.71
N ARG A 144 3.14 4.68 25.74
CA ARG A 144 2.70 4.50 27.13
C ARG A 144 1.24 4.93 27.36
N ASP A 145 0.83 6.04 26.75
CA ASP A 145 -0.55 6.52 26.82
C ASP A 145 -1.50 5.51 26.13
N LEU A 146 -1.12 5.01 24.94
CA LEU A 146 -1.86 3.97 24.22
C LEU A 146 -1.98 2.67 25.02
N ARG A 147 -0.91 2.20 25.67
CA ARG A 147 -0.95 0.99 26.52
C ARG A 147 -1.92 1.16 27.69
N SER A 148 -2.03 2.36 28.25
CA SER A 148 -2.99 2.66 29.32
C SER A 148 -4.44 2.56 28.82
N VAL A 149 -4.72 3.14 27.63
CA VAL A 149 -6.03 3.04 26.97
C VAL A 149 -6.37 1.58 26.62
N GLU A 150 -5.42 0.82 26.11
CA GLU A 150 -5.60 -0.59 25.75
C GLU A 150 -5.90 -1.46 26.97
N ARG A 151 -5.20 -1.26 28.10
CA ARG A 151 -5.48 -1.97 29.36
C ARG A 151 -6.88 -1.65 29.89
N ALA A 152 -7.29 -0.38 29.87
CA ALA A 152 -8.63 0.01 30.30
C ALA A 152 -9.71 -0.63 29.41
N ARG A 153 -9.47 -0.71 28.10
CA ARG A 153 -10.36 -1.37 27.14
C ARG A 153 -10.47 -2.88 27.39
N GLN A 154 -9.35 -3.54 27.65
CA GLN A 154 -9.29 -4.98 27.97
C GLN A 154 -9.98 -5.29 29.30
N ALA A 155 -9.78 -4.45 30.33
CA ALA A 155 -10.48 -4.58 31.61
C ALA A 155 -12.01 -4.43 31.45
N ALA A 156 -12.46 -3.65 30.47
CA ALA A 156 -13.87 -3.56 30.09
C ALA A 156 -14.36 -4.71 29.20
N GLY A 157 -13.60 -5.81 29.07
CA GLY A 157 -13.95 -6.99 28.29
C GLY A 157 -13.91 -6.82 26.77
N LYS A 158 -13.32 -5.71 26.27
CA LYS A 158 -13.25 -5.43 24.83
C LYS A 158 -11.89 -5.85 24.27
N SER A 159 -11.87 -6.35 23.03
CA SER A 159 -10.63 -6.65 22.33
C SER A 159 -9.77 -5.39 22.15
N GLY A 160 -8.46 -5.54 22.40
CA GLY A 160 -7.47 -4.48 22.15
C GLY A 160 -7.30 -4.21 20.66
N TRP A 161 -6.88 -2.99 20.34
CA TRP A 161 -6.50 -2.63 18.98
C TRP A 161 -5.06 -3.05 18.66
N PHE A 162 -4.15 -2.95 19.64
CA PHE A 162 -2.73 -3.19 19.44
C PHE A 162 -2.22 -4.35 20.29
N PRO A 163 -1.20 -5.10 19.82
CA PRO A 163 -0.54 -6.12 20.63
C PRO A 163 0.11 -5.51 21.88
N ALA A 164 0.24 -6.31 22.93
CA ALA A 164 0.91 -5.88 24.16
C ALA A 164 2.42 -5.67 23.98
N ASP A 165 3.01 -6.54 23.18
CA ASP A 165 4.42 -6.56 22.85
C ASP A 165 4.55 -6.59 21.32
N PRO A 166 4.70 -5.42 20.67
CA PRO A 166 4.88 -5.35 19.23
C PRO A 166 6.25 -5.88 18.83
N SER A 167 6.33 -6.57 17.69
CA SER A 167 7.61 -6.95 17.08
C SER A 167 8.43 -5.73 16.66
N ASP A 168 9.71 -5.93 16.37
CA ASP A 168 10.53 -4.87 15.77
C ASP A 168 10.00 -4.42 14.40
N PRO A 169 9.88 -3.11 14.14
CA PRO A 169 9.45 -2.63 12.84
C PRO A 169 10.56 -2.79 11.78
N PRO A 170 10.21 -3.03 10.51
CA PRO A 170 11.20 -3.07 9.44
C PRO A 170 11.96 -1.74 9.32
N ALA A 171 13.29 -1.79 9.42
CA ALA A 171 14.14 -0.59 9.53
C ALA A 171 13.96 0.41 8.37
N HIS A 172 13.73 -0.08 7.15
CA HIS A 172 13.51 0.75 5.97
C HIS A 172 12.20 1.54 6.00
N LEU A 173 11.25 1.19 6.87
CA LEU A 173 9.97 1.88 6.99
C LEU A 173 9.98 3.01 8.00
N LYS A 174 10.91 3.01 8.96
CA LYS A 174 10.95 3.98 10.06
C LYS A 174 10.93 5.42 9.54
N ARG A 175 11.89 5.80 8.69
CA ARG A 175 12.01 7.17 8.17
C ARG A 175 10.85 7.57 7.24
N PRO A 176 10.48 6.78 6.20
CA PRO A 176 9.35 7.12 5.33
C PRO A 176 8.02 7.22 6.09
N PHE A 177 7.77 6.29 7.02
CA PHE A 177 6.58 6.32 7.85
C PHE A 177 6.56 7.54 8.77
N GLN A 178 7.67 7.85 9.44
CA GLN A 178 7.79 9.05 10.26
C GLN A 178 7.50 10.32 9.44
N ALA A 179 8.10 10.47 8.26
CA ALA A 179 7.88 11.62 7.40
C ALA A 179 6.41 11.75 6.97
N ALA A 180 5.83 10.65 6.48
CA ALA A 180 4.42 10.61 6.06
C ALA A 180 3.46 10.87 7.23
N LEU A 181 3.74 10.31 8.41
CA LEU A 181 2.90 10.49 9.59
C LEU A 181 2.90 11.94 10.05
N ARG A 182 4.04 12.63 10.01
CA ARG A 182 4.10 14.07 10.33
C ARG A 182 3.20 14.88 9.42
N ASP A 183 3.23 14.59 8.11
CA ASP A 183 2.44 15.29 7.11
C ASP A 183 0.92 15.04 7.31
N VAL A 184 0.52 13.77 7.41
CA VAL A 184 -0.89 13.38 7.65
C VAL A 184 -1.46 14.01 8.92
N MET A 185 -0.64 14.05 9.97
CA MET A 185 -1.03 14.57 11.28
C MET A 185 -0.90 16.10 11.35
N LYS A 186 -0.32 16.74 10.32
CA LYS A 186 0.01 18.17 10.27
C LYS A 186 0.79 18.62 11.51
N LEU A 187 1.76 17.81 11.91
CA LEU A 187 2.63 18.13 13.04
C LEU A 187 3.62 19.21 12.60
N GLY A 188 3.59 20.36 13.27
CA GLY A 188 4.59 21.42 13.08
C GLY A 188 6.00 20.95 13.47
N GLY A 189 6.98 21.86 13.57
CA GLY A 189 8.40 21.54 13.85
C GLY A 189 8.72 20.81 15.17
N LYS A 190 7.72 20.43 15.98
CA LYS A 190 7.89 19.62 17.19
C LYS A 190 8.45 18.22 16.87
N PRO A 191 9.17 17.57 17.81
CA PRO A 191 9.48 16.15 17.74
C PRO A 191 8.22 15.30 17.52
N LEU A 192 8.34 14.18 16.78
CA LEU A 192 7.21 13.33 16.41
C LEU A 192 6.43 12.85 17.65
N ASP A 193 7.14 12.31 18.65
CA ASP A 193 6.54 11.74 19.85
C ASP A 193 5.76 12.79 20.67
N ASP A 194 6.35 13.97 20.88
CA ASP A 194 5.69 15.05 21.61
C ASP A 194 4.46 15.57 20.86
N GLY A 195 4.60 15.79 19.55
CA GLY A 195 3.49 16.27 18.72
C GLY A 195 2.32 15.29 18.67
N LEU A 196 2.60 13.98 18.58
CA LEU A 196 1.58 12.94 18.59
C LEU A 196 0.95 12.74 19.96
N THR A 197 1.73 12.80 21.03
CA THR A 197 1.24 12.72 22.41
C THR A 197 0.29 13.88 22.70
N ASP A 198 0.69 15.11 22.37
CA ASP A 198 -0.14 16.31 22.50
C ASP A 198 -1.44 16.19 21.70
N TRP A 199 -1.35 15.67 20.46
CA TRP A 199 -2.51 15.45 19.62
C TRP A 199 -3.46 14.42 20.23
N PHE A 200 -2.93 13.27 20.68
CA PHE A 200 -3.73 12.15 21.18
C PHE A 200 -4.49 12.49 22.47
N ARG A 201 -3.93 13.37 23.31
CA ARG A 201 -4.57 13.82 24.56
C ARG A 201 -5.74 14.79 24.36
N GLN A 202 -5.94 15.30 23.14
CA GLN A 202 -7.10 16.17 22.88
C GLN A 202 -8.39 15.34 22.92
N PRO A 203 -9.45 15.78 23.63
CA PRO A 203 -10.66 14.99 23.85
C PRO A 203 -11.39 14.50 22.60
N LYS A 204 -11.21 15.19 21.47
CA LYS A 204 -11.82 14.86 20.17
C LYS A 204 -11.14 13.71 19.43
N ASN A 205 -9.96 13.29 19.88
CA ASN A 205 -9.13 12.28 19.21
C ASN A 205 -9.18 10.97 19.98
N ASP A 206 -9.15 9.85 19.26
CA ASP A 206 -9.16 8.52 19.85
C ASP A 206 -8.19 7.56 19.13
N THR A 207 -8.07 6.35 19.65
CA THR A 207 -7.20 5.32 19.07
C THR A 207 -7.62 4.93 17.66
N GLN A 208 -8.91 5.01 17.31
CA GLN A 208 -9.39 4.64 15.98
C GLN A 208 -8.97 5.67 14.93
N GLU A 209 -9.07 6.96 15.26
CA GLU A 209 -8.60 8.06 14.43
C GLU A 209 -7.07 8.02 14.28
N LEU A 210 -6.33 7.69 15.34
CA LEU A 210 -4.88 7.47 15.25
C LEU A 210 -4.56 6.34 14.26
N ILE A 211 -5.24 5.19 14.37
CA ILE A 211 -5.05 4.06 13.46
C ILE A 211 -5.39 4.47 12.03
N LEU A 212 -6.47 5.20 11.81
CA LEU A 212 -6.87 5.67 10.48
C LEU A 212 -5.77 6.50 9.83
N ARG A 213 -5.22 7.47 10.56
CA ARG A 213 -4.15 8.35 10.08
C ARG A 213 -2.81 7.63 9.91
N ALA A 214 -2.47 6.73 10.83
CA ALA A 214 -1.29 5.88 10.71
C ALA A 214 -1.38 4.96 9.48
N ARG A 215 -2.55 4.41 9.17
CA ARG A 215 -2.75 3.65 7.93
C ARG A 215 -2.56 4.52 6.69
N ALA A 216 -3.01 5.77 6.70
CA ALA A 216 -2.79 6.70 5.59
C ALA A 216 -1.29 7.01 5.43
N ALA A 217 -0.58 7.19 6.55
CA ALA A 217 0.86 7.39 6.56
C ALA A 217 1.62 6.17 6.01
N LEU A 218 1.21 4.93 6.31
CA LEU A 218 1.78 3.73 5.69
C LEU A 218 1.64 3.74 4.17
N VAL A 219 0.47 4.12 3.64
CA VAL A 219 0.26 4.19 2.19
C VAL A 219 1.14 5.26 1.55
N LEU A 220 1.28 6.43 2.18
CA LEU A 220 2.15 7.50 1.67
C LEU A 220 3.64 7.16 1.78
N ALA A 221 4.04 6.40 2.81
CA ALA A 221 5.41 5.91 2.97
C ALA A 221 5.87 5.05 1.78
N VAL A 222 4.96 4.34 1.11
CA VAL A 222 5.23 3.61 -0.16
C VAL A 222 5.75 4.55 -1.25
N ASN A 223 5.17 5.74 -1.36
CA ASN A 223 5.56 6.70 -2.40
C ASN A 223 6.94 7.30 -2.13
N LEU A 224 7.28 7.51 -0.86
CA LEU A 224 8.58 8.06 -0.47
C LEU A 224 9.72 7.06 -0.72
N LEU A 225 9.48 5.76 -0.51
CA LEU A 225 10.46 4.71 -0.84
C LEU A 225 10.78 4.63 -2.34
N ARG A 226 9.88 5.08 -3.21
CA ARG A 226 10.12 5.16 -4.66
C ARG A 226 11.03 6.32 -5.07
N ILE A 227 11.15 7.35 -4.26
CA ILE A 227 11.98 8.53 -4.55
C ILE A 227 13.45 8.23 -4.24
N ASP A 228 13.71 7.42 -3.21
CA ASP A 228 15.07 7.10 -2.75
C ASP A 228 15.71 5.87 -3.43
N GLY A 229 15.09 5.33 -4.49
CA GLY A 229 15.69 4.26 -5.30
C GLY A 229 15.84 2.91 -4.59
N HIS A 230 15.08 2.65 -3.54
CA HIS A 230 15.18 1.43 -2.72
C HIS A 230 14.15 0.33 -3.04
N LEU A 231 13.44 0.45 -4.17
CA LEU A 231 12.51 -0.55 -4.71
C LEU A 231 12.62 -0.68 -6.22
#